data_AF-A0A150B286-F1
#
_entry.id   AF-A0A150B286-F1
#
_cell.length_a   1.000
_cell.length_b   1.000
_cell.length_c   1.000
_cell.angle_alpha   90.00
_cell.angle_beta   90.00
_cell.angle_gamma   90.00
#
_symmetry.space_group_name_H-M   'P 1'
#
loop_
_entity.id
_entity.type
_entity.pdbx_description
1 polymer ?
#
loop_
_entity_poly.entity_id
_entity_poly.type
_entity_poly.pdbx_seq_one_letter_code
_entity_poly.pdbx_strand_id
1 'polypeptide(L)'
;MEIVCEDFQKALTKIKLLRENANIIEETVQRSVREIVQNVRESRDEALSFYTKKFDGVEIKDVRVSEEEIKQASMFVESSFLEALQEAKKNIISYHEKQKRQSMFDCTSKGIIRGQIIRPLENIGVYVPGGTASYPSSVLMNVLPAKLAGVKKIVMVTPPRAGGIDPHILVAASLAGVDEIYMIGGAQAIAALAYGTESIPKVDKIVGPGNLYVALAKREVYGIVNIDMIAGPSEIVVIADETGNAKYIAADLLSQAEHDERATAICITTNIELAKEVEKEIERQLETLPRSEIARESINRNGAIFIVPSIDEALQLSNEIAPEHLELHIKEPMNALAYVKHAGSIFLGPYAPEPLGDYLAGPNHVLPTSGTARFFSPLSVDDFVKKSSFLSYTEGALRDVKHHIVELANKEGLHAHARAIQIRFGEEE
;
A
#
# COMPACT_ATOMS: atom_id res chain seq x y z
N MET A 1 24.72 -4.26 13.46
CA MET A 1 24.41 -3.46 12.26
C MET A 1 25.71 -2.90 11.70
N GLU A 2 25.95 -2.91 10.39
CA GLU A 2 27.23 -2.42 9.83
C GLU A 2 27.28 -0.88 9.80
N ILE A 3 28.31 -0.26 10.40
CA ILE A 3 28.61 1.17 10.23
C ILE A 3 29.49 1.35 8.98
N VAL A 4 28.97 2.13 8.04
CA VAL A 4 29.54 2.34 6.73
C VAL A 4 29.93 3.81 6.57
N CYS A 5 31.24 4.08 6.65
CA CYS A 5 31.81 5.40 6.31
C CYS A 5 32.11 5.43 4.81
N GLU A 6 31.22 6.02 4.02
CA GLU A 6 31.31 5.95 2.57
C GLU A 6 31.11 7.31 1.90
N ASP A 7 31.80 7.52 0.78
CA ASP A 7 31.37 8.55 -0.17
C ASP A 7 30.00 8.18 -0.76
N PHE A 8 29.26 9.19 -1.21
CA PHE A 8 27.90 9.02 -1.73
C PHE A 8 27.74 7.88 -2.76
N GLN A 9 28.73 7.68 -3.64
CA GLN A 9 28.66 6.68 -4.70
C GLN A 9 28.77 5.25 -4.17
N LYS A 10 29.59 5.03 -3.15
CA LYS A 10 29.69 3.73 -2.48
C LYS A 10 28.41 3.41 -1.71
N ALA A 11 27.86 4.39 -0.98
CA ALA A 11 26.62 4.21 -0.24
C ALA A 11 25.47 3.81 -1.17
N LEU A 12 25.35 4.51 -2.30
CA LEU A 12 24.38 4.19 -3.36
C LEU A 12 24.60 2.79 -3.95
N THR A 13 25.85 2.36 -4.12
CA THR A 13 26.18 1.03 -4.64
C THR A 13 25.77 -0.08 -3.67
N LYS A 14 26.01 0.11 -2.37
CA LYS A 14 25.55 -0.82 -1.32
C LYS A 14 24.03 -0.94 -1.31
N ILE A 15 23.31 0.18 -1.39
CA ILE A 15 21.83 0.20 -1.46
C ILE A 15 21.32 -0.58 -2.67
N LYS A 16 21.95 -0.40 -3.84
CA LYS A 16 21.58 -1.17 -5.06
C LYS A 16 21.78 -2.67 -4.86
N LEU A 17 22.90 -3.07 -4.23
CA LEU A 17 23.18 -4.48 -3.94
C LEU A 17 22.15 -5.09 -2.98
N LEU A 18 21.74 -4.35 -1.94
CA LEU A 18 20.67 -4.78 -1.01
C LEU A 18 19.36 -5.06 -1.77
N ARG A 19 19.04 -4.27 -2.79
CA ARG A 19 17.84 -4.46 -3.63
C ARG A 19 17.95 -5.64 -4.59
N GLU A 20 19.10 -5.82 -5.26
CA GLU A 20 19.27 -6.88 -6.26
C GLU A 20 19.14 -8.28 -5.65
N ASN A 21 19.60 -8.49 -4.41
CA ASN A 21 19.49 -9.78 -3.72
C ASN A 21 18.03 -10.21 -3.46
N ALA A 22 17.09 -9.27 -3.40
CA ALA A 22 15.67 -9.57 -3.21
C ALA A 22 15.01 -10.22 -4.46
N ASN A 23 15.54 -9.98 -5.66
CA ASN A 23 14.88 -10.36 -6.93
C ASN A 23 15.02 -11.86 -7.29
N ILE A 24 16.06 -12.56 -6.82
CA ILE A 24 16.34 -13.96 -7.23
C ILE A 24 15.29 -14.95 -6.69
N ILE A 25 14.73 -14.68 -5.50
CA ILE A 25 13.71 -15.53 -4.86
C ILE A 25 12.37 -15.47 -5.63
N GLU A 26 12.15 -14.39 -6.36
CA GLU A 26 10.88 -14.05 -6.97
C GLU A 26 10.49 -15.01 -8.12
N GLU A 27 11.44 -15.44 -8.95
CA GLU A 27 11.15 -16.24 -10.15
C GLU A 27 10.57 -17.62 -9.84
N THR A 28 11.09 -18.28 -8.79
CA THR A 28 10.62 -19.62 -8.39
C THR A 28 9.21 -19.54 -7.82
N VAL A 29 8.95 -18.55 -6.96
CA VAL A 29 7.63 -18.33 -6.35
C VAL A 29 6.60 -17.95 -7.42
N GLN A 30 6.99 -17.19 -8.44
CA GLN A 30 6.08 -16.77 -9.51
C GLN A 30 5.49 -17.95 -10.30
N ARG A 31 6.23 -19.06 -10.48
CA ARG A 31 5.67 -20.25 -11.14
C ARG A 31 4.56 -20.87 -10.29
N SER A 32 4.82 -21.08 -9.00
CA SER A 32 3.83 -21.64 -8.08
C SER A 32 2.59 -20.75 -7.94
N VAL A 33 2.78 -19.42 -7.91
CA VAL A 33 1.65 -18.46 -7.89
C VAL A 33 0.79 -18.60 -9.12
N ARG A 34 1.38 -18.69 -10.32
CA ARG A 34 0.62 -18.89 -11.57
C ARG A 34 -0.20 -20.18 -11.56
N GLU A 35 0.36 -21.27 -11.06
CA GLU A 35 -0.35 -22.54 -10.91
C GLU A 35 -1.55 -22.42 -9.95
N ILE A 36 -1.36 -21.75 -8.79
CA ILE A 36 -2.44 -21.51 -7.82
C ILE A 36 -3.54 -20.65 -8.45
N VAL A 37 -3.18 -19.54 -9.09
CA VAL A 37 -4.13 -18.61 -9.72
C VAL A 37 -4.93 -19.32 -10.81
N GLN A 38 -4.28 -20.11 -11.66
CA GLN A 38 -4.95 -20.88 -12.71
C GLN A 38 -5.89 -21.94 -12.14
N ASN A 39 -5.45 -22.67 -11.10
CA ASN A 39 -6.27 -23.69 -10.46
C ASN A 39 -7.54 -23.07 -9.82
N VAL A 40 -7.42 -21.95 -9.10
CA VAL A 40 -8.60 -21.25 -8.54
C VAL A 40 -9.54 -20.76 -9.64
N ARG A 41 -9.00 -20.30 -10.77
CA ARG A 41 -9.82 -19.88 -11.91
C ARG A 41 -10.65 -21.03 -12.51
N GLU A 42 -10.09 -22.24 -12.55
CA GLU A 42 -10.73 -23.43 -13.15
C GLU A 42 -11.63 -24.17 -12.15
N SER A 43 -11.15 -24.38 -10.93
CA SER A 43 -11.75 -25.26 -9.91
C SER A 43 -12.41 -24.51 -8.75
N ARG A 44 -12.29 -23.18 -8.69
CA ARG A 44 -13.06 -22.30 -7.78
C ARG A 44 -13.05 -22.75 -6.32
N ASP A 45 -14.20 -22.92 -5.66
CA ASP A 45 -14.28 -23.23 -4.21
C ASP A 45 -13.56 -24.55 -3.83
N GLU A 46 -13.48 -25.51 -4.75
CA GLU A 46 -12.71 -26.75 -4.54
C GLU A 46 -11.23 -26.44 -4.36
N ALA A 47 -10.68 -25.56 -5.20
CA ALA A 47 -9.30 -25.08 -5.09
C ALA A 47 -9.06 -24.34 -3.78
N LEU A 48 -10.02 -23.51 -3.35
CA LEU A 48 -9.92 -22.76 -2.09
C LEU A 48 -9.82 -23.71 -0.90
N SER A 49 -10.70 -24.72 -0.85
CA SER A 49 -10.68 -25.74 0.20
C SER A 49 -9.34 -26.50 0.23
N PHE A 50 -8.84 -26.88 -0.96
CA PHE A 50 -7.56 -27.56 -1.09
C PHE A 50 -6.37 -26.73 -0.56
N TYR A 51 -6.24 -25.48 -1.02
CA TYR A 51 -5.11 -24.63 -0.65
C TYR A 51 -5.18 -24.17 0.80
N THR A 52 -6.38 -23.92 1.34
CA THR A 52 -6.57 -23.56 2.74
C THR A 52 -6.14 -24.71 3.66
N LYS A 53 -6.54 -25.94 3.35
CA LYS A 53 -6.04 -27.12 4.08
C LYS A 53 -4.53 -27.30 3.96
N LYS A 54 -3.98 -27.07 2.77
CA LYS A 54 -2.55 -27.25 2.49
C LYS A 54 -1.66 -26.22 3.19
N PHE A 55 -2.04 -24.94 3.19
CA PHE A 55 -1.20 -23.85 3.67
C PHE A 55 -1.56 -23.37 5.07
N ASP A 56 -2.86 -23.36 5.41
CA ASP A 56 -3.34 -22.88 6.71
C ASP A 56 -3.63 -24.04 7.67
N GLY A 57 -3.64 -25.29 7.19
CA GLY A 57 -3.86 -26.49 8.01
C GLY A 57 -5.30 -26.65 8.51
N VAL A 58 -6.23 -25.85 7.98
CA VAL A 58 -7.64 -25.83 8.40
C VAL A 58 -8.53 -26.38 7.29
N GLU A 59 -9.42 -27.30 7.66
CA GLU A 59 -10.47 -27.78 6.77
C GLU A 59 -11.75 -26.98 7.02
N ILE A 60 -12.16 -26.20 6.02
CA ILE A 60 -13.29 -25.28 6.13
C ILE A 60 -14.45 -25.80 5.29
N LYS A 61 -15.63 -25.82 5.89
CA LYS A 61 -16.87 -26.18 5.20
C LYS A 61 -17.57 -24.98 4.57
N ASP A 62 -17.55 -23.83 5.26
CA ASP A 62 -18.07 -22.56 4.78
C ASP A 62 -16.98 -21.51 4.88
N VAL A 63 -16.58 -20.97 3.74
CA VAL A 63 -15.53 -19.95 3.66
C VAL A 63 -15.99 -18.61 4.19
N ARG A 64 -17.29 -18.35 4.28
CA ARG A 64 -17.84 -17.08 4.74
C ARG A 64 -17.99 -17.08 6.25
N VAL A 65 -17.55 -16.01 6.90
CA VAL A 65 -17.79 -15.77 8.33
C VAL A 65 -19.24 -15.34 8.53
N SER A 66 -19.93 -15.98 9.47
CA SER A 66 -21.31 -15.65 9.81
C SER A 66 -21.41 -14.37 10.65
N GLU A 67 -22.56 -13.71 10.61
CA GLU A 67 -22.83 -12.56 11.48
C GLU A 67 -22.75 -12.92 12.97
N GLU A 68 -23.09 -14.16 13.32
CA GLU A 68 -23.04 -14.62 14.71
C GLU A 68 -21.58 -14.72 15.19
N GLU A 69 -20.67 -15.25 14.39
CA GLU A 69 -19.23 -15.27 14.71
C GLU A 69 -18.67 -13.85 14.91
N ILE A 70 -19.07 -12.90 14.07
CA ILE A 70 -18.67 -11.49 14.19
C ILE A 70 -19.21 -10.88 15.49
N LYS A 71 -20.46 -11.18 15.87
CA LYS A 71 -21.06 -10.70 17.14
C LYS A 71 -20.34 -11.31 18.34
N GLN A 72 -20.07 -12.61 18.32
CA GLN A 72 -19.38 -13.30 19.41
C GLN A 72 -17.95 -12.79 19.59
N ALA A 73 -17.24 -12.43 18.51
CA ALA A 73 -15.89 -11.87 18.58
C ALA A 73 -15.79 -10.64 19.50
N SER A 74 -16.82 -9.81 19.57
CA SER A 74 -16.86 -8.63 20.45
C SER A 74 -16.81 -8.96 21.94
N MET A 75 -17.17 -10.18 22.34
CA MET A 75 -17.12 -10.64 23.74
C MET A 75 -15.71 -11.05 24.17
N PHE A 76 -14.79 -11.26 23.22
CA PHE A 76 -13.43 -11.75 23.46
C PHE A 76 -12.36 -10.66 23.38
N VAL A 77 -12.75 -9.40 23.16
CA VAL A 77 -11.82 -8.27 23.06
C VAL A 77 -11.97 -7.34 24.26
N GLU A 78 -10.86 -6.79 24.72
CA GLU A 78 -10.82 -5.89 25.87
C GLU A 78 -11.36 -4.51 25.51
N SER A 79 -11.97 -3.82 26.49
CA SER A 79 -12.50 -2.47 26.29
C SER A 79 -11.41 -1.46 25.90
N SER A 80 -10.20 -1.61 26.45
CA SER A 80 -9.04 -0.77 26.11
C SER A 80 -8.65 -0.89 24.63
N PHE A 81 -8.76 -2.08 24.05
CA PHE A 81 -8.52 -2.30 22.62
C PHE A 81 -9.60 -1.62 21.77
N LEU A 82 -10.87 -1.73 22.18
CA LEU A 82 -11.98 -1.03 21.51
C LEU A 82 -11.80 0.50 21.53
N GLU A 83 -11.39 1.06 22.67
CA GLU A 83 -11.08 2.49 22.80
C GLU A 83 -9.95 2.92 21.85
N ALA A 84 -8.87 2.14 21.79
CA ALA A 84 -7.76 2.40 20.88
C ALA A 84 -8.19 2.34 19.40
N LEU A 85 -8.97 1.33 19.00
CA LEU A 85 -9.50 1.22 17.64
C LEU A 85 -10.44 2.38 17.27
N GLN A 86 -11.25 2.85 18.21
CA GLN A 86 -12.16 3.97 17.98
C GLN A 86 -11.38 5.28 17.78
N GLU A 87 -10.34 5.53 18.57
CA GLU A 87 -9.49 6.71 18.39
C GLU A 87 -8.71 6.64 17.07
N ALA A 88 -8.16 5.47 16.72
CA ALA A 88 -7.52 5.25 15.42
C ALA A 88 -8.49 5.54 14.26
N LYS A 89 -9.69 4.94 14.30
CA LYS A 89 -10.75 5.17 13.29
C LYS A 89 -11.08 6.66 13.15
N LYS A 90 -11.23 7.38 14.25
CA LYS A 90 -11.53 8.82 14.26
C LYS A 90 -10.44 9.63 13.56
N ASN A 91 -9.17 9.35 13.85
CA ASN A 91 -8.05 10.07 13.24
C ASN A 91 -7.88 9.73 11.75
N ILE A 92 -8.00 8.45 11.38
CA ILE A 92 -7.96 8.00 9.98
C ILE A 92 -9.06 8.67 9.17
N ILE A 93 -10.30 8.70 9.69
CA ILE A 93 -11.42 9.37 9.04
C ILE A 93 -11.16 10.87 8.90
N SER A 94 -10.73 11.53 9.98
CA SER A 94 -10.47 12.98 9.97
C SER A 94 -9.41 13.39 8.94
N TYR A 95 -8.38 12.57 8.77
CA TYR A 95 -7.32 12.80 7.80
C TYR A 95 -7.80 12.57 6.36
N HIS A 96 -8.39 11.40 6.08
CA HIS A 96 -8.78 11.00 4.72
C HIS A 96 -9.99 11.80 4.19
N GLU A 97 -10.87 12.31 5.05
CA GLU A 97 -11.98 13.18 4.62
C GLU A 97 -11.46 14.42 3.87
N LYS A 98 -10.31 14.95 4.29
CA LYS A 98 -9.68 16.13 3.67
C LYS A 98 -9.12 15.87 2.27
N GLN A 99 -8.94 14.60 1.89
CA GLN A 99 -8.41 14.20 0.59
C GLN A 99 -9.49 14.08 -0.51
N LYS A 100 -10.78 14.16 -0.14
CA LYS A 100 -11.89 14.01 -1.08
C LYS A 100 -11.88 15.09 -2.16
N ARG A 101 -11.91 14.66 -3.42
CA ARG A 101 -12.02 15.53 -4.59
C ARG A 101 -13.43 15.57 -5.12
N GLN A 102 -13.80 16.72 -5.68
CA GLN A 102 -15.09 16.93 -6.34
C GLN A 102 -14.96 16.75 -7.85
N SER A 103 -16.07 16.40 -8.50
CA SER A 103 -16.16 16.41 -9.97
C SER A 103 -15.99 17.84 -10.51
N MET A 104 -15.35 17.97 -11.66
CA MET A 104 -14.98 19.25 -12.26
C MET A 104 -15.76 19.50 -13.55
N PHE A 105 -16.23 20.74 -13.74
CA PHE A 105 -16.91 21.22 -14.95
C PHE A 105 -16.21 22.49 -15.46
N ASP A 106 -15.79 22.48 -16.73
CA ASP A 106 -15.27 23.62 -17.48
C ASP A 106 -16.32 24.04 -18.52
N CYS A 107 -16.93 25.19 -18.26
CA CYS A 107 -17.95 25.84 -19.10
C CYS A 107 -17.51 27.23 -19.59
N THR A 108 -16.19 27.46 -19.66
CA THR A 108 -15.63 28.79 -19.98
C THR A 108 -15.87 29.21 -21.43
N SER A 109 -15.98 28.25 -22.34
CA SER A 109 -16.13 28.49 -23.78
C SER A 109 -17.59 28.36 -24.20
N LYS A 110 -18.08 29.34 -24.98
CA LYS A 110 -19.48 29.36 -25.44
C LYS A 110 -19.80 28.08 -26.23
N GLY A 111 -20.86 27.39 -25.83
CA GLY A 111 -21.34 26.19 -26.53
C GLY A 111 -20.45 24.95 -26.35
N ILE A 112 -19.49 24.99 -25.42
CA ILE A 112 -18.61 23.87 -25.06
C ILE A 112 -18.72 23.65 -23.56
N ILE A 113 -18.98 22.40 -23.17
CA ILE A 113 -18.85 21.94 -21.79
C ILE A 113 -17.88 20.77 -21.81
N ARG A 114 -16.88 20.77 -20.94
CA ARG A 114 -16.03 19.59 -20.72
C ARG A 114 -15.71 19.45 -19.24
N GLY A 115 -15.25 18.29 -18.82
CA GLY A 115 -14.92 18.11 -17.43
C GLY A 115 -14.58 16.68 -17.09
N GLN A 116 -14.59 16.40 -15.79
CA GLN A 116 -14.28 15.09 -15.24
C GLN A 116 -15.24 14.76 -14.10
N ILE A 117 -15.90 13.61 -14.19
CA ILE A 117 -16.76 13.08 -13.13
C ILE A 117 -15.95 12.06 -12.32
N ILE A 118 -16.01 12.16 -11.00
CA ILE A 118 -15.41 11.23 -10.05
C ILE A 118 -16.51 10.32 -9.50
N ARG A 119 -16.31 9.00 -9.56
CA ARG A 119 -17.25 8.00 -9.01
C ARG A 119 -16.51 6.95 -8.20
N PRO A 120 -17.06 6.46 -7.07
CA PRO A 120 -16.48 5.33 -6.37
C PRO A 120 -16.48 4.06 -7.21
N LEU A 121 -15.56 3.16 -6.88
CA LEU A 121 -15.64 1.76 -7.28
C LEU A 121 -16.86 1.09 -6.60
N GLU A 122 -17.43 0.07 -7.24
CA GLU A 122 -18.65 -0.57 -6.71
C GLU A 122 -18.31 -1.67 -5.72
N ASN A 123 -17.37 -2.55 -6.09
CA ASN A 123 -16.96 -3.69 -5.29
C ASN A 123 -15.43 -3.72 -5.14
N ILE A 124 -14.91 -3.77 -3.91
CA ILE A 124 -13.47 -3.90 -3.65
C ILE A 124 -13.18 -5.07 -2.72
N GLY A 125 -12.04 -5.72 -2.95
CA GLY A 125 -11.49 -6.76 -2.11
C GLY A 125 -10.38 -6.19 -1.22
N VAL A 126 -10.38 -6.56 0.06
CA VAL A 126 -9.34 -6.21 1.03
C VAL A 126 -8.68 -7.50 1.50
N TYR A 127 -7.40 -7.65 1.22
CA TYR A 127 -6.60 -8.71 1.78
C TYR A 127 -6.01 -8.24 3.12
N VAL A 128 -6.27 -8.99 4.19
CA VAL A 128 -5.67 -8.75 5.50
C VAL A 128 -4.76 -9.92 5.84
N PRO A 129 -3.45 -9.70 6.06
CA PRO A 129 -2.57 -10.77 6.48
C PRO A 129 -3.01 -11.37 7.81
N GLY A 130 -2.88 -12.69 7.92
CA GLY A 130 -2.96 -13.44 9.17
C GLY A 130 -1.82 -14.44 9.26
N GLY A 131 -1.86 -15.36 10.23
CA GLY A 131 -0.79 -16.34 10.44
C GLY A 131 -0.05 -16.12 11.77
N THR A 132 1.20 -15.67 11.77
CA THR A 132 2.01 -15.48 12.99
C THR A 132 1.68 -14.22 13.78
N ALA A 133 1.10 -13.20 13.12
CA ALA A 133 0.67 -11.95 13.73
C ALA A 133 -0.74 -11.56 13.26
N SER A 134 -1.39 -10.67 14.01
CA SER A 134 -2.76 -10.20 13.79
C SER A 134 -2.73 -8.69 13.59
N TYR A 135 -3.29 -8.20 12.48
CA TYR A 135 -3.17 -6.79 12.08
C TYR A 135 -4.54 -6.09 11.97
N PRO A 136 -5.22 -5.82 13.10
CA PRO A 136 -6.49 -5.10 13.09
C PRO A 136 -6.36 -3.67 12.56
N SER A 137 -5.20 -3.02 12.72
CA SER A 137 -4.92 -1.69 12.16
C SER A 137 -5.00 -1.69 10.62
N SER A 138 -4.47 -2.72 9.97
CA SER A 138 -4.54 -2.87 8.50
C SER A 138 -5.96 -2.99 7.99
N VAL A 139 -6.89 -3.52 8.79
CA VAL A 139 -8.31 -3.50 8.45
C VAL A 139 -8.81 -2.05 8.35
N LEU A 140 -8.56 -1.23 9.37
CA LEU A 140 -8.99 0.17 9.40
C LEU A 140 -8.39 0.96 8.23
N MET A 141 -7.07 0.81 8.01
CA MET A 141 -6.33 1.55 7.00
C MET A 141 -6.77 1.22 5.57
N ASN A 142 -7.21 -0.01 5.29
CA ASN A 142 -7.73 -0.37 3.97
C ASN A 142 -9.21 -0.01 3.79
N VAL A 143 -10.04 -0.24 4.81
CA VAL A 143 -11.51 -0.20 4.68
C VAL A 143 -12.05 1.23 4.83
N LEU A 144 -11.53 2.02 5.77
CA LEU A 144 -12.06 3.35 6.05
C LEU A 144 -11.95 4.30 4.84
N PRO A 145 -10.81 4.41 4.12
CA PRO A 145 -10.74 5.26 2.94
C PRO A 145 -11.69 4.79 1.81
N ALA A 146 -11.90 3.49 1.67
CA ALA A 146 -12.87 2.93 0.71
C ALA A 146 -14.32 3.31 1.05
N LYS A 147 -14.70 3.24 2.34
CA LYS A 147 -16.01 3.71 2.79
C LYS A 147 -16.18 5.22 2.60
N LEU A 148 -15.14 6.01 2.87
CA LEU A 148 -15.15 7.45 2.62
C LEU A 148 -15.31 7.80 1.15
N ALA A 149 -14.68 7.05 0.24
CA ALA A 149 -14.86 7.21 -1.20
C ALA A 149 -16.31 6.93 -1.65
N GLY A 150 -17.06 6.13 -0.89
CA GLY A 150 -18.42 5.71 -1.20
C GLY A 150 -18.51 4.35 -1.87
N VAL A 151 -17.51 3.46 -1.65
CA VAL A 151 -17.59 2.07 -2.12
C VAL A 151 -18.77 1.36 -1.47
N LYS A 152 -19.58 0.68 -2.29
CA LYS A 152 -20.82 0.05 -1.85
C LYS A 152 -20.60 -1.30 -1.18
N LYS A 153 -19.70 -2.12 -1.73
CA LYS A 153 -19.41 -3.46 -1.22
C LYS A 153 -17.91 -3.67 -1.01
N ILE A 154 -17.55 -4.05 0.21
CA ILE A 154 -16.19 -4.34 0.64
C ILE A 154 -16.14 -5.78 1.12
N VAL A 155 -15.37 -6.59 0.40
CA VAL A 155 -15.13 -8.00 0.69
C VAL A 155 -13.76 -8.13 1.32
N MET A 156 -13.68 -8.64 2.54
CA MET A 156 -12.41 -8.89 3.22
C MET A 156 -12.06 -10.38 3.17
N VAL A 157 -10.81 -10.69 2.87
CA VAL A 157 -10.25 -12.04 2.96
C VAL A 157 -9.11 -12.03 3.97
N THR A 158 -9.07 -13.03 4.85
CA THR A 158 -7.98 -13.24 5.80
C THR A 158 -7.79 -14.73 6.04
N PRO A 159 -6.54 -15.23 6.10
CA PRO A 159 -6.31 -16.64 6.38
C PRO A 159 -6.83 -17.02 7.77
N PRO A 160 -7.38 -18.23 7.92
CA PRO A 160 -7.84 -18.77 9.19
C PRO A 160 -6.67 -19.31 10.03
N ARG A 161 -6.91 -19.51 11.33
CA ARG A 161 -6.10 -20.37 12.21
C ARG A 161 -6.95 -21.56 12.66
N ALA A 162 -6.36 -22.51 13.38
CA ALA A 162 -7.07 -23.68 13.93
C ALA A 162 -8.33 -23.33 14.76
N GLY A 163 -8.42 -22.11 15.30
CA GLY A 163 -9.58 -21.58 16.02
C GLY A 163 -10.43 -20.56 15.25
N GLY A 164 -10.28 -20.45 13.92
CA GLY A 164 -10.94 -19.43 13.10
C GLY A 164 -10.11 -18.16 12.92
N ILE A 165 -10.78 -17.03 12.67
CA ILE A 165 -10.14 -15.71 12.56
C ILE A 165 -9.96 -15.11 13.96
N ASP A 166 -8.87 -14.37 14.14
CA ASP A 166 -8.63 -13.59 15.35
C ASP A 166 -9.80 -12.63 15.66
N PRO A 167 -10.41 -12.68 16.87
CA PRO A 167 -11.50 -11.80 17.25
C PRO A 167 -11.19 -10.30 17.07
N HIS A 168 -9.93 -9.90 17.24
CA HIS A 168 -9.52 -8.50 17.06
C HIS A 168 -9.69 -8.03 15.61
N ILE A 169 -9.44 -8.90 14.63
CA ILE A 169 -9.63 -8.63 13.20
C ILE A 169 -11.12 -8.52 12.88
N LEU A 170 -11.95 -9.44 13.41
CA LEU A 170 -13.40 -9.43 13.18
C LEU A 170 -14.06 -8.17 13.76
N VAL A 171 -13.64 -7.76 14.96
CA VAL A 171 -14.10 -6.53 15.60
C VAL A 171 -13.67 -5.30 14.81
N ALA A 172 -12.41 -5.24 14.37
CA ALA A 172 -11.92 -4.15 13.52
C ALA A 172 -12.68 -4.07 12.18
N ALA A 173 -12.98 -5.22 11.56
CA ALA A 173 -13.74 -5.31 10.32
C ALA A 173 -15.19 -4.82 10.48
N SER A 174 -15.86 -5.26 11.54
CA SER A 174 -17.19 -4.79 11.91
C SER A 174 -17.19 -3.27 12.17
N LEU A 175 -16.21 -2.78 12.95
CA LEU A 175 -16.08 -1.36 13.25
C LEU A 175 -15.80 -0.52 12.00
N ALA A 176 -14.98 -1.01 11.07
CA ALA A 176 -14.66 -0.31 9.81
C ALA A 176 -15.80 -0.37 8.78
N GLY A 177 -16.72 -1.32 8.95
CA GLY A 177 -17.89 -1.50 8.09
C GLY A 177 -17.66 -2.47 6.92
N VAL A 178 -16.81 -3.47 7.06
CA VAL A 178 -16.67 -4.55 6.05
C VAL A 178 -18.02 -5.24 5.84
N ASP A 179 -18.37 -5.54 4.59
CA ASP A 179 -19.69 -6.10 4.24
C ASP A 179 -19.69 -7.64 4.25
N GLU A 180 -18.60 -8.27 3.79
CA GLU A 180 -18.44 -9.73 3.79
C GLU A 180 -17.01 -10.11 4.18
N ILE A 181 -16.84 -11.15 5.02
CA ILE A 181 -15.55 -11.65 5.47
C ILE A 181 -15.41 -13.11 5.08
N TYR A 182 -14.26 -13.48 4.52
CA TYR A 182 -13.96 -14.84 4.10
C TYR A 182 -12.64 -15.36 4.69
N MET A 183 -12.67 -16.60 5.17
CA MET A 183 -11.58 -17.30 5.86
C MET A 183 -10.59 -17.95 4.87
N ILE A 184 -9.99 -17.15 4.01
CA ILE A 184 -8.98 -17.60 3.05
C ILE A 184 -7.83 -16.59 2.94
N GLY A 185 -6.60 -17.06 2.69
CA GLY A 185 -5.42 -16.21 2.51
C GLY A 185 -4.60 -16.54 1.27
N GLY A 186 -3.39 -15.98 1.19
CA GLY A 186 -2.41 -16.30 0.15
C GLY A 186 -2.83 -15.94 -1.28
N ALA A 187 -2.14 -16.55 -2.25
CA ALA A 187 -2.39 -16.35 -3.68
C ALA A 187 -3.80 -16.81 -4.09
N GLN A 188 -4.34 -17.84 -3.43
CA GLN A 188 -5.68 -18.36 -3.71
C GLN A 188 -6.77 -17.35 -3.37
N ALA A 189 -6.62 -16.56 -2.31
CA ALA A 189 -7.57 -15.52 -1.96
C ALA A 189 -7.58 -14.36 -2.97
N ILE A 190 -6.39 -13.97 -3.45
CA ILE A 190 -6.28 -12.95 -4.50
C ILE A 190 -6.93 -13.43 -5.81
N ALA A 191 -6.70 -14.68 -6.19
CA ALA A 191 -7.35 -15.27 -7.35
C ALA A 191 -8.89 -15.34 -7.19
N ALA A 192 -9.38 -15.73 -6.00
CA ALA A 192 -10.81 -15.78 -5.72
C ALA A 192 -11.47 -14.40 -5.86
N LEU A 193 -10.86 -13.35 -5.31
CA LEU A 193 -11.34 -11.98 -5.46
C LEU A 193 -11.31 -11.51 -6.92
N ALA A 194 -10.28 -11.90 -7.69
CA ALA A 194 -10.12 -11.46 -9.07
C ALA A 194 -11.07 -12.14 -10.07
N TYR A 195 -11.34 -13.43 -9.88
CA TYR A 195 -12.13 -14.24 -10.82
C TYR A 195 -13.54 -14.55 -10.32
N GLY A 196 -13.77 -14.45 -9.01
CA GLY A 196 -14.97 -14.95 -8.35
C GLY A 196 -15.00 -16.48 -8.26
N THR A 197 -15.73 -16.98 -7.27
CA THR A 197 -16.06 -18.40 -7.08
C THR A 197 -17.56 -18.56 -6.81
N GLU A 198 -18.02 -19.76 -6.48
CA GLU A 198 -19.40 -19.98 -6.03
C GLU A 198 -19.70 -19.18 -4.75
N SER A 199 -18.74 -19.11 -3.82
CA SER A 199 -18.91 -18.43 -2.53
C SER A 199 -18.44 -16.98 -2.51
N ILE A 200 -17.44 -16.62 -3.31
CA ILE A 200 -16.77 -15.31 -3.24
C ILE A 200 -17.07 -14.50 -4.51
N PRO A 201 -17.66 -13.31 -4.38
CA PRO A 201 -17.93 -12.48 -5.54
C PRO A 201 -16.63 -11.92 -6.14
N LYS A 202 -16.61 -11.75 -7.46
CA LYS A 202 -15.55 -10.98 -8.13
C LYS A 202 -15.62 -9.50 -7.69
N VAL A 203 -14.46 -8.87 -7.53
CA VAL A 203 -14.32 -7.43 -7.21
C VAL A 203 -13.66 -6.65 -8.36
N ASP A 204 -13.71 -5.31 -8.31
CA ASP A 204 -13.10 -4.42 -9.32
C ASP A 204 -11.66 -4.03 -8.97
N LYS A 205 -11.32 -3.99 -7.68
CA LYS A 205 -9.98 -3.66 -7.16
C LYS A 205 -9.67 -4.50 -5.94
N ILE A 206 -8.42 -4.94 -5.81
CA ILE A 206 -7.89 -5.62 -4.62
C ILE A 206 -6.84 -4.73 -3.96
N VAL A 207 -6.98 -4.50 -2.65
CA VAL A 207 -6.03 -3.74 -1.85
C VAL A 207 -5.55 -4.55 -0.65
N GLY A 208 -4.48 -4.10 -0.02
CA GLY A 208 -3.94 -4.67 1.21
C GLY A 208 -2.58 -5.36 0.97
N PRO A 209 -1.63 -5.17 1.89
CA PRO A 209 -0.31 -5.78 1.78
C PRO A 209 -0.39 -7.28 2.06
N GLY A 210 0.65 -8.02 1.67
CA GLY A 210 0.76 -9.43 1.99
C GLY A 210 2.16 -9.94 1.70
N ASN A 211 2.37 -11.24 1.96
CA ASN A 211 3.66 -11.86 1.68
C ASN A 211 3.95 -11.91 0.16
N LEU A 212 5.12 -12.45 -0.21
CA LEU A 212 5.56 -12.54 -1.60
C LEU A 212 4.56 -13.26 -2.51
N TYR A 213 3.86 -14.29 -2.03
CA TYR A 213 2.83 -14.99 -2.83
C TYR A 213 1.64 -14.08 -3.14
N VAL A 214 1.20 -13.29 -2.17
CA VAL A 214 0.11 -12.31 -2.34
C VAL A 214 0.51 -11.21 -3.31
N ALA A 215 1.72 -10.64 -3.14
CA ALA A 215 2.24 -9.59 -4.01
C ALA A 215 2.32 -10.06 -5.47
N LEU A 216 2.84 -11.28 -5.69
CA LEU A 216 2.95 -11.87 -7.02
C LEU A 216 1.59 -12.27 -7.60
N ALA A 217 0.64 -12.72 -6.78
CA ALA A 217 -0.72 -13.01 -7.23
C ALA A 217 -1.44 -11.73 -7.66
N LYS A 218 -1.27 -10.63 -6.93
CA LYS A 218 -1.80 -9.30 -7.29
C LYS A 218 -1.25 -8.84 -8.63
N ARG A 219 0.06 -9.04 -8.86
CA ARG A 219 0.68 -8.77 -10.17
C ARG A 219 0.06 -9.62 -11.29
N GLU A 220 -0.15 -10.91 -11.05
CA GLU A 220 -0.71 -11.84 -12.06
C GLU A 220 -2.14 -11.48 -12.47
N VAL A 221 -2.95 -10.97 -11.54
CA VAL A 221 -4.37 -10.62 -11.81
C VAL A 221 -4.57 -9.16 -12.24
N TYR A 222 -3.50 -8.35 -12.26
CA TYR A 222 -3.57 -6.95 -12.65
C TYR A 222 -4.06 -6.80 -14.10
N GLY A 223 -5.02 -5.91 -14.32
CA GLY A 223 -5.66 -5.69 -15.61
C GLY A 223 -6.98 -6.46 -15.78
N ILE A 224 -7.18 -7.55 -15.03
CA ILE A 224 -8.48 -8.20 -14.84
C ILE A 224 -9.24 -7.52 -13.70
N VAL A 225 -8.51 -7.20 -12.65
CA VAL A 225 -8.88 -6.30 -11.56
C VAL A 225 -7.80 -5.26 -11.38
N ASN A 226 -8.14 -4.11 -10.81
CA ASN A 226 -7.14 -3.16 -10.38
C ASN A 226 -6.46 -3.64 -9.09
N ILE A 227 -5.27 -3.13 -8.79
CA ILE A 227 -4.60 -3.31 -7.50
C ILE A 227 -4.19 -1.94 -6.96
N ASP A 228 -3.93 -1.84 -5.66
CA ASP A 228 -3.24 -0.71 -5.03
C ASP A 228 -1.79 -0.61 -5.52
N MET A 229 -0.97 -1.61 -5.20
CA MET A 229 0.44 -1.70 -5.52
C MET A 229 0.96 -3.13 -5.32
N ILE A 230 2.17 -3.39 -5.83
CA ILE A 230 2.90 -4.63 -5.57
C ILE A 230 3.82 -4.36 -4.40
N ALA A 231 3.52 -4.95 -3.25
CA ALA A 231 4.35 -4.80 -2.06
C ALA A 231 5.66 -5.57 -2.22
N GLY A 232 6.79 -4.89 -1.99
CA GLY A 232 8.07 -5.49 -1.66
C GLY A 232 8.32 -5.50 -0.14
N PRO A 233 9.53 -5.91 0.31
CA PRO A 233 9.90 -5.81 1.72
C PRO A 233 9.77 -4.37 2.25
N SER A 234 9.34 -4.25 3.50
CA SER A 234 9.15 -2.95 4.16
C SER A 234 10.49 -2.29 4.51
N GLU A 235 10.52 -0.95 4.52
CA GLU A 235 11.76 -0.21 4.69
C GLU A 235 11.61 1.10 5.49
N ILE A 236 12.53 1.33 6.44
CA ILE A 236 12.66 2.60 7.15
C ILE A 236 14.03 3.24 6.87
N VAL A 237 14.03 4.56 6.64
CA VAL A 237 15.23 5.39 6.60
C VAL A 237 15.10 6.48 7.66
N VAL A 238 16.03 6.52 8.60
CA VAL A 238 16.15 7.57 9.60
C VAL A 238 17.31 8.49 9.23
N ILE A 239 17.05 9.77 8.99
CA ILE A 239 18.09 10.80 8.85
C ILE A 239 18.26 11.52 10.18
N ALA A 240 19.49 11.56 10.69
CA ALA A 240 19.79 12.19 11.98
C ALA A 240 21.04 13.08 11.96
N ASP A 241 20.96 14.23 12.62
CA ASP A 241 22.11 15.10 12.89
C ASP A 241 22.61 14.93 14.34
N GLU A 242 23.53 15.77 14.81
CA GLU A 242 24.05 15.70 16.18
C GLU A 242 23.00 15.89 17.30
N THR A 243 21.78 16.33 16.97
CA THR A 243 20.67 16.47 17.92
C THR A 243 19.85 15.19 18.06
N GLY A 244 20.09 14.19 17.21
CA GLY A 244 19.43 12.89 17.24
C GLY A 244 19.65 12.15 18.55
N ASN A 245 18.62 11.41 19.00
CA ASN A 245 18.71 10.59 20.19
C ASN A 245 18.91 9.12 19.78
N ALA A 246 20.08 8.55 20.10
CA ALA A 246 20.43 7.18 19.75
C ALA A 246 19.38 6.14 20.21
N LYS A 247 18.72 6.37 21.34
CA LYS A 247 17.68 5.47 21.89
C LYS A 247 16.41 5.47 21.08
N TYR A 248 16.01 6.63 20.58
CA TYR A 248 14.80 6.75 19.77
C TYR A 248 15.06 6.16 18.39
N ILE A 249 16.15 6.59 17.74
CA ILE A 249 16.57 6.09 16.42
C ILE A 249 16.72 4.57 16.43
N ALA A 250 17.38 3.99 17.44
CA ALA A 250 17.52 2.54 17.53
C ALA A 250 16.16 1.81 17.71
N ALA A 251 15.23 2.40 18.48
CA ALA A 251 13.91 1.83 18.66
C ALA A 251 13.09 1.88 17.36
N ASP A 252 13.16 2.98 16.61
CA ASP A 252 12.45 3.18 15.35
C ASP A 252 13.03 2.25 14.24
N LEU A 253 14.35 2.05 14.20
CA LEU A 253 14.95 1.05 13.30
C LEU A 253 14.50 -0.38 13.65
N LEU A 254 14.35 -0.68 14.94
CA LEU A 254 13.93 -2.00 15.42
C LEU A 254 12.43 -2.24 15.25
N SER A 255 11.58 -1.21 15.32
CA SER A 255 10.14 -1.35 15.02
C SER A 255 9.95 -1.85 13.60
N GLN A 256 10.67 -1.31 12.63
CA GLN A 256 10.61 -1.81 11.27
C GLN A 256 11.18 -3.23 11.14
N ALA A 257 12.32 -3.50 11.78
CA ALA A 257 13.06 -4.76 11.63
C ALA A 257 12.29 -5.99 12.18
N GLU A 258 11.44 -5.81 13.18
CA GLU A 258 10.66 -6.93 13.74
C GLU A 258 9.51 -7.42 12.85
N HIS A 259 9.15 -6.69 11.80
CA HIS A 259 8.06 -7.08 10.89
C HIS A 259 8.39 -8.36 10.11
N ASP A 260 9.53 -8.41 9.43
CA ASP A 260 9.94 -9.48 8.50
C ASP A 260 11.48 -9.55 8.43
N GLU A 261 12.06 -10.74 8.25
CA GLU A 261 13.51 -10.93 8.12
C GLU A 261 14.11 -10.20 6.90
N ARG A 262 13.27 -9.83 5.92
CA ARG A 262 13.64 -9.05 4.73
C ARG A 262 13.40 -7.55 4.88
N ALA A 263 12.87 -7.10 6.02
CA ALA A 263 12.71 -5.68 6.28
C ALA A 263 14.08 -4.99 6.27
N THR A 264 14.10 -3.74 5.82
CA THR A 264 15.32 -2.92 5.69
C THR A 264 15.26 -1.75 6.67
N ALA A 265 16.31 -1.58 7.48
CA ALA A 265 16.41 -0.48 8.43
C ALA A 265 17.72 0.28 8.20
N ILE A 266 17.62 1.54 7.78
CA ILE A 266 18.79 2.35 7.42
C ILE A 266 18.83 3.62 8.27
N CYS A 267 19.99 3.89 8.86
CA CYS A 267 20.28 5.18 9.49
C CYS A 267 21.26 5.95 8.60
N ILE A 268 21.00 7.23 8.34
CA ILE A 268 21.92 8.12 7.63
C ILE A 268 22.21 9.29 8.55
N THR A 269 23.47 9.47 8.94
CA THR A 269 23.84 10.53 9.88
C THR A 269 25.08 11.29 9.47
N THR A 270 25.19 12.53 9.91
CA THR A 270 26.40 13.34 9.79
C THR A 270 27.37 13.17 10.96
N ASN A 271 26.95 12.42 12.00
CA ASN A 271 27.68 12.33 13.26
C ASN A 271 28.13 10.88 13.54
N ILE A 272 29.46 10.68 13.51
CA ILE A 272 30.09 9.36 13.75
C ILE A 272 29.90 8.85 15.18
N GLU A 273 29.83 9.72 16.18
CA GLU A 273 29.62 9.29 17.57
C GLU A 273 28.17 8.85 17.77
N LEU A 274 27.20 9.58 17.19
CA LEU A 274 25.80 9.16 17.17
C LEU A 274 25.63 7.80 16.47
N ALA A 275 26.30 7.57 15.34
CA ALA A 275 26.26 6.29 14.63
C ALA A 275 26.68 5.11 15.54
N LYS A 276 27.79 5.27 16.28
CA LYS A 276 28.28 4.25 17.24
C LYS A 276 27.33 4.06 18.42
N GLU A 277 26.68 5.13 18.89
CA GLU A 277 25.70 5.04 19.96
C GLU A 277 24.44 4.32 19.52
N VAL A 278 23.95 4.59 18.31
CA VAL A 278 22.80 3.88 17.70
C VAL A 278 23.11 2.39 17.57
N GLU A 279 24.28 2.02 17.04
CA GLU A 279 24.70 0.61 16.91
C GLU A 279 24.67 -0.13 18.27
N LYS A 280 25.23 0.47 19.33
CA LYS A 280 25.22 -0.12 20.67
C LYS A 280 23.81 -0.27 21.24
N GLU A 281 22.98 0.72 20.99
CA GLU A 281 21.63 0.77 21.51
C GLU A 281 20.70 -0.23 20.82
N ILE A 282 20.91 -0.49 19.52
CA ILE A 282 20.25 -1.58 18.79
C ILE A 282 20.56 -2.92 19.46
N GLU A 283 21.83 -3.24 19.73
CA GLU A 283 22.19 -4.49 20.40
C GLU A 283 21.56 -4.60 21.80
N ARG A 284 21.58 -3.50 22.57
CA ARG A 284 20.98 -3.45 23.90
C ARG A 284 19.47 -3.70 23.88
N GLN A 285 18.75 -3.10 22.93
CA GLN A 285 17.31 -3.25 22.84
C GLN A 285 16.90 -4.64 22.33
N LEU A 286 17.65 -5.20 21.37
CA LEU A 286 17.45 -6.56 20.84
C LEU A 286 17.49 -7.64 21.93
N GLU A 287 18.23 -7.46 23.01
CA GLU A 287 18.28 -8.42 24.14
C GLU A 287 16.92 -8.63 24.82
N THR A 288 16.01 -7.65 24.73
CA THR A 288 14.73 -7.65 25.45
C THR A 288 13.50 -7.78 24.55
N LEU A 289 13.68 -7.69 23.23
CA LEU A 289 12.57 -7.76 22.28
C LEU A 289 12.03 -9.20 22.14
N PRO A 290 10.70 -9.41 22.24
CA PRO A 290 10.11 -10.75 22.06
C PRO A 290 10.37 -11.36 20.67
N ARG A 291 10.47 -10.52 19.62
CA ARG A 291 10.75 -10.94 18.23
C ARG A 291 12.20 -10.68 17.83
N SER A 292 13.13 -10.71 18.78
CA SER A 292 14.54 -10.37 18.58
C SER A 292 15.23 -11.20 17.50
N GLU A 293 14.89 -12.48 17.31
CA GLU A 293 15.48 -13.31 16.26
C GLU A 293 15.17 -12.77 14.85
N ILE A 294 13.91 -12.39 14.59
CA ILE A 294 13.49 -11.82 13.30
C ILE A 294 14.15 -10.46 13.09
N ALA A 295 14.09 -9.59 14.11
CA ALA A 295 14.69 -8.26 14.05
C ALA A 295 16.20 -8.32 13.85
N ARG A 296 16.90 -9.24 14.55
CA ARG A 296 18.34 -9.44 14.41
C ARG A 296 18.70 -9.92 13.01
N GLU A 297 17.92 -10.81 12.42
CA GLU A 297 18.16 -11.28 11.05
C GLU A 297 17.97 -10.15 10.03
N SER A 298 16.92 -9.35 10.17
CA SER A 298 16.68 -8.15 9.34
C SER A 298 17.85 -7.15 9.46
N ILE A 299 18.26 -6.81 10.69
CA ILE A 299 19.36 -5.87 10.96
C ILE A 299 20.69 -6.40 10.39
N ASN A 300 20.98 -7.69 10.52
CA ASN A 300 22.23 -8.27 10.04
C ASN A 300 22.30 -8.33 8.51
N ARG A 301 21.19 -8.65 7.84
CA ARG A 301 21.16 -8.81 6.39
C ARG A 301 20.99 -7.49 5.64
N ASN A 302 20.12 -6.62 6.15
CA ASN A 302 19.62 -5.46 5.42
C ASN A 302 19.84 -4.13 6.16
N GLY A 303 20.35 -4.18 7.40
CA GLY A 303 20.59 -2.97 8.19
C GLY A 303 21.93 -2.30 7.86
N ALA A 304 21.92 -0.97 7.69
CA ALA A 304 23.15 -0.19 7.49
C ALA A 304 23.07 1.20 8.13
N ILE A 305 24.18 1.65 8.75
CA ILE A 305 24.34 3.03 9.21
C ILE A 305 25.33 3.73 8.27
N PHE A 306 24.86 4.71 7.50
CA PHE A 306 25.69 5.52 6.60
C PHE A 306 26.11 6.81 7.29
N ILE A 307 27.42 7.10 7.27
CA ILE A 307 27.95 8.39 7.72
C ILE A 307 28.25 9.24 6.49
N VAL A 308 27.56 10.36 6.36
CA VAL A 308 27.66 11.30 5.22
C VAL A 308 28.13 12.68 5.69
N PRO A 309 28.77 13.49 4.84
CA PRO A 309 29.36 14.77 5.28
C PRO A 309 28.34 15.89 5.54
N SER A 310 27.10 15.76 5.06
CA SER A 310 26.06 16.80 5.24
C SER A 310 24.63 16.24 5.20
N ILE A 311 23.68 16.99 5.76
CA ILE A 311 22.25 16.67 5.67
C ILE A 311 21.73 16.75 4.24
N ASP A 312 22.30 17.62 3.41
CA ASP A 312 21.96 17.67 1.98
C ASP A 312 22.32 16.36 1.27
N GLU A 313 23.49 15.79 1.55
CA GLU A 313 23.86 14.47 1.02
C GLU A 313 23.00 13.35 1.61
N ALA A 314 22.62 13.44 2.89
CA ALA A 314 21.68 12.49 3.51
C ALA A 314 20.32 12.48 2.80
N LEU A 315 19.78 13.67 2.52
CA LEU A 315 18.52 13.84 1.79
C LEU A 315 18.63 13.38 0.34
N GLN A 316 19.76 13.63 -0.34
CA GLN A 316 20.00 13.09 -1.68
C GLN A 316 20.04 11.56 -1.66
N LEU A 317 20.71 10.96 -0.69
CA LEU A 317 20.79 9.50 -0.58
C LEU A 317 19.42 8.90 -0.28
N SER A 318 18.66 9.49 0.65
CA SER A 318 17.28 9.10 0.93
C SER A 318 16.38 9.23 -0.30
N ASN A 319 16.50 10.29 -1.09
CA ASN A 319 15.78 10.41 -2.36
C ASN A 319 16.16 9.32 -3.38
N GLU A 320 17.42 8.85 -3.37
CA GLU A 320 17.82 7.73 -4.21
C GLU A 320 17.25 6.38 -3.72
N ILE A 321 17.13 6.23 -2.40
CA ILE A 321 16.42 5.10 -1.80
C ILE A 321 14.94 5.20 -2.19
N ALA A 322 14.28 6.33 -1.98
CA ALA A 322 12.83 6.49 -2.07
C ALA A 322 12.09 5.54 -1.10
N PRO A 323 12.32 5.70 0.22
CA PRO A 323 11.87 4.75 1.23
C PRO A 323 10.34 4.74 1.42
N GLU A 324 9.82 3.65 1.95
CA GLU A 324 8.46 3.54 2.48
C GLU A 324 8.26 4.53 3.64
N HIS A 325 9.10 4.45 4.67
CA HIS A 325 9.10 5.35 5.83
C HIS A 325 10.39 6.20 5.87
N LEU A 326 10.23 7.52 5.97
CA LEU A 326 11.34 8.46 6.18
C LEU A 326 11.15 9.22 7.49
N GLU A 327 12.10 9.08 8.43
CA GLU A 327 12.12 9.88 9.64
C GLU A 327 13.23 10.94 9.61
N LEU A 328 12.92 12.14 10.08
CA LEU A 328 13.84 13.28 10.14
C LEU A 328 14.10 13.67 11.60
N HIS A 329 15.12 13.08 12.21
CA HIS A 329 15.64 13.39 13.55
C HIS A 329 16.75 14.45 13.46
N ILE A 330 16.40 15.62 12.95
CA ILE A 330 17.30 16.75 12.73
C ILE A 330 16.76 18.02 13.42
N LYS A 331 17.60 19.04 13.54
CA LYS A 331 17.26 20.31 14.21
C LYS A 331 16.09 21.06 13.57
N GLU A 332 15.99 21.06 12.23
CA GLU A 332 14.96 21.80 11.47
C GLU A 332 14.23 20.89 10.46
N PRO A 333 13.45 19.90 10.93
CA PRO A 333 12.89 18.86 10.06
C PRO A 333 11.83 19.41 9.08
N MET A 334 11.12 20.48 9.47
CA MET A 334 10.15 21.16 8.60
C MET A 334 10.81 21.81 7.38
N ASN A 335 12.03 22.34 7.52
CA ASN A 335 12.74 22.97 6.41
C ASN A 335 13.23 21.92 5.40
N ALA A 336 13.59 20.72 5.89
CA ALA A 336 14.05 19.63 5.06
C ALA A 336 12.96 19.05 4.14
N LEU A 337 11.66 19.20 4.47
CA LEU A 337 10.55 18.72 3.64
C LEU A 337 10.63 19.20 2.18
N ALA A 338 11.09 20.44 1.95
CA ALA A 338 11.21 21.01 0.60
C ALA A 338 12.22 20.25 -0.30
N TYR A 339 13.09 19.43 0.30
CA TYR A 339 14.14 18.68 -0.37
C TYR A 339 13.84 17.18 -0.45
N VAL A 340 12.82 16.70 0.25
CA VAL A 340 12.33 15.32 0.11
C VAL A 340 11.50 15.22 -1.18
N LYS A 341 12.02 14.46 -2.15
CA LYS A 341 11.38 14.19 -3.44
C LYS A 341 10.59 12.88 -3.43
N HIS A 342 11.10 11.88 -2.71
CA HIS A 342 10.55 10.53 -2.72
C HIS A 342 10.55 9.92 -1.32
N ALA A 343 9.36 9.69 -0.78
CA ALA A 343 9.11 8.93 0.44
C ALA A 343 7.63 8.52 0.46
N GLY A 344 7.30 7.35 0.99
CA GLY A 344 5.91 6.95 1.21
C GLY A 344 5.26 7.82 2.28
N SER A 345 5.81 7.76 3.48
CA SER A 345 5.43 8.61 4.62
C SER A 345 6.65 9.32 5.20
N ILE A 346 6.46 10.55 5.70
CA ILE A 346 7.52 11.38 6.28
C ILE A 346 7.16 11.74 7.71
N PHE A 347 8.06 11.45 8.63
CA PHE A 347 7.91 11.72 10.05
C PHE A 347 8.94 12.74 10.53
N LEU A 348 8.51 13.71 11.34
CA LEU A 348 9.26 14.93 11.61
C LEU A 348 9.55 15.09 13.10
N GLY A 349 10.83 14.99 13.44
CA GLY A 349 11.34 15.18 14.79
C GLY A 349 11.18 13.95 15.71
N PRO A 350 11.74 14.03 16.94
CA PRO A 350 11.96 12.88 17.81
C PRO A 350 10.69 12.28 18.46
N TYR A 351 9.53 12.89 18.24
CA TYR A 351 8.25 12.46 18.82
C TYR A 351 7.24 11.99 17.77
N ALA A 352 7.69 11.77 16.54
CA ALA A 352 6.91 11.20 15.47
C ALA A 352 7.56 9.88 15.00
N PRO A 353 7.55 8.81 15.81
CA PRO A 353 8.09 7.53 15.37
C PRO A 353 7.11 6.84 14.40
N GLU A 354 7.62 5.98 13.51
CA GLU A 354 6.85 5.19 12.54
C GLU A 354 5.56 4.57 13.13
N PRO A 355 5.59 3.88 14.30
CA PRO A 355 4.39 3.27 14.89
C PRO A 355 3.24 4.26 15.15
N LEU A 356 3.53 5.55 15.38
CA LEU A 356 2.47 6.55 15.54
C LEU A 356 1.65 6.68 14.25
N GLY A 357 2.31 6.62 13.08
CA GLY A 357 1.66 6.61 11.76
C GLY A 357 0.90 5.32 11.49
N ASP A 358 1.47 4.18 11.86
CA ASP A 358 0.88 2.86 11.63
C ASP A 358 -0.45 2.64 12.35
N TYR A 359 -0.62 3.28 13.51
CA TYR A 359 -1.74 3.00 14.38
C TYR A 359 -2.72 4.16 14.54
N LEU A 360 -2.26 5.40 14.72
CA LEU A 360 -3.11 6.44 15.32
C LEU A 360 -3.09 7.81 14.64
N ALA A 361 -2.03 8.19 13.93
CA ALA A 361 -1.87 9.58 13.46
C ALA A 361 -2.90 9.99 12.40
N GLY A 362 -3.39 9.03 11.61
CA GLY A 362 -4.41 9.25 10.57
C GLY A 362 -3.95 9.02 9.13
N PRO A 363 -2.72 9.36 8.70
CA PRO A 363 -2.17 8.92 7.42
C PRO A 363 -2.21 7.40 7.25
N ASN A 364 -2.18 6.93 6.01
CA ASN A 364 -2.30 5.51 5.70
C ASN A 364 -0.94 4.80 5.77
N HIS A 365 -0.89 3.62 6.39
CA HIS A 365 0.31 2.79 6.46
C HIS A 365 0.45 1.77 5.32
N VAL A 366 -0.51 1.73 4.39
CA VAL A 366 -0.36 0.94 3.16
C VAL A 366 0.43 1.81 2.19
N LEU A 367 1.74 1.62 2.20
CA LEU A 367 2.72 2.51 1.60
C LEU A 367 3.52 1.85 0.48
N PRO A 368 4.05 2.64 -0.46
CA PRO A 368 4.92 2.13 -1.51
C PRO A 368 6.28 1.74 -0.95
N THR A 369 6.68 0.49 -1.18
CA THR A 369 7.95 -0.08 -0.68
C THR A 369 8.96 -0.33 -1.79
N SER A 370 10.18 -0.69 -1.43
CA SER A 370 11.25 -1.08 -2.37
C SER A 370 11.56 -0.03 -3.44
N GLY A 371 11.59 1.25 -3.04
CA GLY A 371 11.88 2.36 -3.93
C GLY A 371 10.73 2.79 -4.85
N THR A 372 9.54 2.19 -4.70
CA THR A 372 8.39 2.52 -5.54
C THR A 372 7.70 3.82 -5.14
N ALA A 373 8.09 4.45 -4.02
CA ALA A 373 7.67 5.81 -3.64
C ALA A 373 8.05 6.89 -4.68
N ARG A 374 8.86 6.52 -5.69
CA ARG A 374 9.13 7.35 -6.88
C ARG A 374 7.92 7.55 -7.78
N PHE A 375 6.94 6.65 -7.75
CA PHE A 375 5.81 6.67 -8.68
C PHE A 375 4.49 6.17 -8.09
N PHE A 376 4.49 5.44 -6.97
CA PHE A 376 3.30 5.14 -6.19
C PHE A 376 3.15 6.10 -5.00
N SER A 377 1.93 6.16 -4.47
CA SER A 377 1.56 6.98 -3.32
C SER A 377 0.98 6.10 -2.21
N PRO A 378 0.93 6.58 -0.96
CA PRO A 378 0.16 5.96 0.10
C PRO A 378 -1.28 5.70 -0.32
N LEU A 379 -1.86 4.59 0.12
CA LEU A 379 -3.26 4.31 -0.10
C LEU A 379 -4.14 5.45 0.44
N SER A 380 -5.10 5.90 -0.36
CA SER A 380 -5.89 7.09 -0.08
C SER A 380 -7.33 6.94 -0.57
N VAL A 381 -8.18 7.96 -0.35
CA VAL A 381 -9.53 7.98 -0.92
C VAL A 381 -9.51 7.97 -2.45
N ASP A 382 -8.48 8.55 -3.08
CA ASP A 382 -8.33 8.61 -4.53
C ASP A 382 -8.15 7.20 -5.16
N ASP A 383 -7.68 6.22 -4.39
CA ASP A 383 -7.49 4.84 -4.85
C ASP A 383 -8.79 4.07 -5.07
N PHE A 384 -9.88 4.56 -4.49
CA PHE A 384 -11.19 3.91 -4.49
C PHE A 384 -12.19 4.61 -5.40
N VAL A 385 -11.73 5.54 -6.24
CA VAL A 385 -12.54 6.25 -7.23
C VAL A 385 -11.99 6.07 -8.64
N LYS A 386 -12.87 6.22 -9.63
CA LYS A 386 -12.54 6.33 -11.05
C LYS A 386 -12.97 7.68 -11.59
N LYS A 387 -12.22 8.17 -12.57
CA LYS A 387 -12.39 9.48 -13.18
C LYS A 387 -12.80 9.29 -14.64
N SER A 388 -13.94 9.84 -15.03
CA SER A 388 -14.44 9.81 -16.40
C SER A 388 -14.47 11.21 -16.97
N SER A 389 -13.73 11.44 -18.06
CA SER A 389 -13.82 12.69 -18.81
C SER A 389 -15.14 12.73 -19.57
N PHE A 390 -15.74 13.92 -19.68
CA PHE A 390 -16.90 14.15 -20.51
C PHE A 390 -16.73 15.45 -21.28
N LEU A 391 -17.41 15.53 -22.43
CA LEU A 391 -17.52 16.74 -23.21
C LEU A 391 -18.87 16.81 -23.91
N SER A 392 -19.34 18.01 -24.14
CA SER A 392 -20.57 18.33 -24.86
C SER A 392 -20.31 19.58 -25.70
N TYR A 393 -20.63 19.48 -26.99
CA TYR A 393 -20.50 20.56 -27.95
C TYR A 393 -21.87 20.85 -28.54
N THR A 394 -22.20 22.13 -28.63
CA THR A 394 -23.27 22.59 -29.52
C THR A 394 -22.86 22.42 -30.98
N GLU A 395 -23.84 22.41 -31.88
CA GLU A 395 -23.58 22.35 -33.33
C GLU A 395 -22.64 23.47 -33.79
N GLY A 396 -22.88 24.71 -33.34
CA GLY A 396 -22.05 25.87 -33.68
C GLY A 396 -20.60 25.70 -33.24
N ALA A 397 -20.38 25.29 -31.98
CA ALA A 397 -19.03 25.07 -31.47
C ALA A 397 -18.28 23.96 -32.22
N LEU A 398 -18.98 22.88 -32.63
CA LEU A 398 -18.36 21.82 -33.44
C LEU A 398 -18.05 22.30 -34.86
N ARG A 399 -18.92 23.12 -35.45
CA ARG A 399 -18.75 23.69 -36.79
C ARG A 399 -17.47 24.53 -36.86
N ASP A 400 -17.19 25.32 -35.83
CA ASP A 400 -16.03 26.20 -35.77
C ASP A 400 -14.69 25.42 -35.80
N VAL A 401 -14.64 24.24 -35.17
CA VAL A 401 -13.41 23.43 -35.05
C VAL A 401 -13.32 22.28 -36.06
N LYS A 402 -14.38 22.01 -36.82
CA LYS A 402 -14.51 20.87 -37.74
C LYS A 402 -13.28 20.66 -38.63
N HIS A 403 -12.83 21.72 -39.29
CA HIS A 403 -11.80 21.63 -40.33
C HIS A 403 -10.46 21.13 -39.75
N HIS A 404 -10.12 21.52 -38.53
CA HIS A 404 -8.95 21.02 -37.82
C HIS A 404 -9.05 19.51 -37.56
N ILE A 405 -10.22 19.03 -37.11
CA ILE A 405 -10.42 17.61 -36.79
C ILE A 405 -10.32 16.74 -38.06
N VAL A 406 -10.95 17.19 -39.15
CA VAL A 406 -10.92 16.48 -40.44
C VAL A 406 -9.49 16.43 -41.00
N GLU A 407 -8.75 17.53 -40.96
CA GLU A 407 -7.36 17.57 -41.43
C GLU A 407 -6.47 16.61 -40.64
N LEU A 408 -6.54 16.65 -39.31
CA LEU A 408 -5.78 15.74 -38.44
C LEU A 408 -6.13 14.27 -38.75
N ALA A 409 -7.42 13.94 -38.77
CA ALA A 409 -7.88 12.59 -39.06
C ALA A 409 -7.43 12.10 -40.45
N ASN A 410 -7.44 12.96 -41.47
CA ASN A 410 -6.97 12.60 -42.80
C ASN A 410 -5.45 12.41 -42.86
N LYS A 411 -4.66 13.24 -42.16
CA LYS A 411 -3.20 13.07 -42.06
C LYS A 411 -2.80 11.79 -41.34
N GLU A 412 -3.63 11.33 -40.40
CA GLU A 412 -3.46 10.05 -39.72
C GLU A 412 -4.03 8.85 -40.50
N GLY A 413 -4.66 9.08 -41.66
CA GLY A 413 -5.30 8.03 -42.46
C GLY A 413 -6.61 7.50 -41.85
N LEU A 414 -7.17 8.18 -40.85
CA LEU A 414 -8.38 7.82 -40.13
C LEU A 414 -9.64 8.42 -40.80
N HIS A 415 -9.91 8.04 -42.05
CA HIS A 415 -11.01 8.63 -42.84
C HIS A 415 -12.40 8.45 -42.19
N ALA A 416 -12.62 7.38 -41.44
CA ALA A 416 -13.87 7.20 -40.69
C ALA A 416 -14.06 8.25 -39.58
N HIS A 417 -12.97 8.72 -38.95
CA HIS A 417 -13.02 9.80 -37.95
C HIS A 417 -13.37 11.13 -38.62
N ALA A 418 -12.74 11.45 -39.76
CA ALA A 418 -13.07 12.63 -40.56
C ALA A 418 -14.55 12.61 -40.99
N ARG A 419 -15.01 11.47 -41.54
CA ARG A 419 -16.39 11.29 -41.99
C ARG A 419 -17.40 11.45 -40.85
N ALA A 420 -17.07 10.99 -39.64
CA ALA A 420 -17.93 11.19 -38.48
C ALA A 420 -18.20 12.68 -38.20
N ILE A 421 -17.25 13.58 -38.45
CA ILE A 421 -17.47 15.02 -38.34
C ILE A 421 -18.24 15.54 -39.55
N GLN A 422 -17.85 15.17 -40.77
CA GLN A 422 -18.42 15.71 -42.01
C GLN A 422 -19.92 15.46 -42.15
N ILE A 423 -20.40 14.25 -41.85
CA ILE A 423 -21.82 13.86 -41.99
C ILE A 423 -22.76 14.72 -41.13
N ARG A 424 -22.29 15.26 -40.00
CA ARG A 424 -23.07 16.15 -39.12
C ARG A 424 -23.40 17.49 -39.78
N PHE A 425 -22.76 17.80 -40.90
CA PHE A 425 -22.92 19.06 -41.64
C PHE A 425 -23.31 18.85 -43.11
N GLY A 426 -23.78 17.64 -43.47
CA GLY A 426 -24.25 17.34 -44.82
C GLY A 426 -23.15 17.31 -45.89
N GLU A 427 -21.89 17.17 -45.48
CA GLU A 427 -20.77 16.94 -46.39
C GLU A 427 -20.64 15.43 -46.59
N GLU A 428 -21.35 14.92 -47.58
CA GLU A 428 -21.19 13.56 -48.09
C GLU A 428 -20.31 13.61 -49.35
N GLU A 429 -19.20 12.87 -49.32
CA GLU A 429 -18.61 12.26 -50.53
C GLU A 429 -18.93 10.76 -50.54
#